data_AF-A0A7S4GQD9-F1
#
_entry.id   AF-A0A7S4GQD9-F1
#
_cell.length_a   1.000
_cell.length_b   1.000
_cell.length_c   1.000
_cell.angle_alpha   90.00
_cell.angle_beta   90.00
_cell.angle_gamma   90.00
#
_symmetry.space_group_name_H-M   'P 1'
#
loop_
_entity.id
_entity.type
_entity.pdbx_description
1 polymer ?
#
loop_
_entity_poly.entity_id
_entity_poly.type
_entity_poly.pdbx_seq_one_letter_code
_entity_poly.pdbx_strand_id
1 'polypeptide(L)'
;MSRFPRHETAAALMQRWSSASQTTEVLPFYRAKGPWSAFSNFHIHTPFEFEVPEWCRPDGFPTTARLQFAEAAIMLCKAALMQDRATFDALLCCETPADAKQLGRCVEKFDSDLWDAAVCSVAAAVVEQKFRKVPGLREVLVDSGSKLLAEATRNDRIWGIGIDVDDARVKQPAEWRGSNILGWALMEARTTLSEEAAHTGSAPKRPRCAMEPPLRPARWPSPMELRERWQKISGEQTVVEFYSHSRGHYRAFSNFYETGMAFEMPSELRRYPWVVDCLACGFSEKAIMLCKAAVFGDENTYKKIVASKTPTQAKKLGRAVTNFDQDQWDAVLCMIAFEVVRQKFCSNDDLKKLLLSTGTALIAEATVNDAIWGIGLNCGDPRVREPQQWCGKNVLGWALMTVRDHLAGSQMSA
;
A
#
# COMPACT_ATOMS: atom_id res chain seq x y z
N MET A 1 -1.80 37.59 22.63
CA MET A 1 -2.15 36.54 21.64
C MET A 1 -1.69 35.20 22.20
N SER A 2 -2.50 34.15 22.08
CA SER A 2 -2.13 32.81 22.57
C SER A 2 -0.87 32.31 21.86
N ARG A 3 0.07 31.72 22.60
CA ARG A 3 1.29 31.10 22.07
C ARG A 3 1.00 29.93 21.12
N PHE A 4 -0.17 29.33 21.24
CA PHE A 4 -0.54 28.10 20.53
C PHE A 4 -1.58 28.34 19.44
N PRO A 5 -1.47 27.67 18.27
CA PRO A 5 -2.33 27.89 17.11
C PRO A 5 -3.77 27.41 17.30
N ARG A 6 -4.03 26.48 18.24
CA ARG A 6 -5.38 26.03 18.60
C ARG A 6 -5.70 26.45 20.02
N HIS A 7 -6.87 27.05 20.20
CA HIS A 7 -7.40 27.47 21.50
C HIS A 7 -8.21 26.37 22.21
N GLU A 8 -8.40 25.23 21.54
CA GLU A 8 -9.12 24.08 22.08
C GLU A 8 -8.35 23.45 23.24
N THR A 9 -9.06 23.01 24.28
CA THR A 9 -8.47 22.33 25.45
C THR A 9 -9.19 21.02 25.74
N ALA A 10 -8.57 20.13 26.53
CA ALA A 10 -9.20 18.89 26.95
C ALA A 10 -10.56 19.12 27.65
N ALA A 11 -10.62 20.15 28.51
CA ALA A 11 -11.84 20.51 29.24
C ALA A 11 -12.94 21.06 28.32
N ALA A 12 -12.58 21.91 27.36
CA ALA A 12 -13.51 22.47 26.39
C ALA A 12 -14.09 21.39 25.45
N LEU A 13 -13.26 20.44 25.00
CA LEU A 13 -13.72 19.27 24.25
C LEU A 13 -14.73 18.44 25.05
N MET A 14 -14.42 18.17 26.32
CA MET A 14 -15.30 17.39 27.19
C MET A 14 -16.67 18.07 27.36
N GLN A 15 -16.70 19.40 27.55
CA GLN A 15 -17.94 20.16 27.58
C GLN A 15 -18.69 20.08 26.24
N ARG A 16 -17.98 20.20 25.10
CA ARG A 16 -18.59 20.10 23.77
C ARG A 16 -19.29 18.76 23.57
N TRP A 17 -18.66 17.65 23.94
CA TRP A 17 -19.27 16.31 23.80
C TRP A 17 -20.51 16.14 24.66
N SER A 18 -20.49 16.66 25.90
CA SER A 18 -21.66 16.61 26.79
C SER A 18 -22.91 17.32 26.23
N SER A 19 -22.71 18.27 25.30
CA SER A 19 -23.76 19.03 24.62
C SER A 19 -24.11 18.53 23.21
N ALA A 20 -23.49 17.46 22.73
CA ALA A 20 -23.63 17.00 21.36
C ALA A 20 -24.97 16.29 21.08
N SER A 21 -25.56 16.55 19.91
CA SER A 21 -26.81 15.94 19.45
C SER A 21 -26.66 14.44 19.11
N GLN A 22 -27.70 13.65 19.37
CA GLN A 22 -27.77 12.19 19.13
C GLN A 22 -27.75 11.78 17.65
N THR A 23 -27.85 12.70 16.70
CA THR A 23 -28.02 12.38 15.27
C THR A 23 -26.73 12.06 14.53
N THR A 24 -25.56 12.15 15.18
CA THR A 24 -24.26 11.96 14.50
C THR A 24 -23.79 10.51 14.58
N GLU A 25 -23.50 9.90 13.44
CA GLU A 25 -22.95 8.55 13.39
C GLU A 25 -21.51 8.53 13.96
N VAL A 26 -21.28 7.71 14.98
CA VAL A 26 -19.97 7.57 15.62
C VAL A 26 -19.22 6.37 15.03
N LEU A 27 -17.95 6.59 14.67
CA LEU A 27 -16.99 5.54 14.33
C LEU A 27 -15.99 5.35 15.48
N PRO A 28 -16.20 4.35 16.35
CA PRO A 28 -15.25 4.09 17.41
C PRO A 28 -14.08 3.23 16.96
N PHE A 29 -12.92 3.51 17.52
CA PHE A 29 -11.70 2.77 17.28
C PHE A 29 -10.92 2.60 18.57
N TYR A 30 -10.42 1.39 18.83
CA TYR A 30 -9.46 1.12 19.89
C TYR A 30 -8.77 -0.19 19.57
N ARG A 31 -7.43 -0.17 19.46
CA ARG A 31 -6.66 -1.33 18.93
C ARG A 31 -7.33 -1.93 17.68
N ALA A 32 -7.90 -1.06 16.85
CA ALA A 32 -8.78 -1.46 15.77
C ALA A 32 -8.05 -2.36 14.78
N LYS A 33 -8.73 -3.38 14.25
CA LYS A 33 -8.22 -4.21 13.15
C LYS A 33 -8.63 -3.56 11.82
N GLY A 34 -7.80 -3.71 10.80
CA GLY A 34 -8.07 -3.13 9.47
C GLY A 34 -7.64 -1.65 9.37
N PRO A 35 -8.25 -0.85 8.47
CA PRO A 35 -7.73 0.47 8.09
C PRO A 35 -7.75 1.48 9.25
N TRP A 36 -8.74 1.38 10.14
CA TRP A 36 -8.89 2.26 11.31
C TRP A 36 -7.79 2.08 12.36
N SER A 37 -6.95 1.05 12.25
CA SER A 37 -5.75 0.91 13.08
C SER A 37 -4.84 2.14 12.96
N ALA A 38 -4.80 2.79 11.79
CA ALA A 38 -4.02 3.99 11.52
C ALA A 38 -4.42 5.19 12.37
N PHE A 39 -5.64 5.23 12.93
CA PHE A 39 -6.09 6.32 13.79
C PHE A 39 -5.37 6.36 15.13
N SER A 40 -4.84 5.22 15.58
CA SER A 40 -4.09 5.17 16.84
C SER A 40 -2.72 5.86 16.71
N ASN A 41 -2.32 6.59 17.75
CA ASN A 41 -0.95 7.14 17.87
C ASN A 41 0.14 6.06 17.93
N PHE A 42 -0.25 4.83 18.30
CA PHE A 42 0.61 3.66 18.42
C PHE A 42 0.76 2.88 17.10
N HIS A 43 0.05 3.28 16.04
CA HIS A 43 0.14 2.62 14.75
C HIS A 43 1.52 2.85 14.13
N ILE A 44 2.22 1.75 13.84
CA ILE A 44 3.49 1.77 13.13
C ILE A 44 3.22 1.91 11.64
N HIS A 45 3.80 2.93 11.03
CA HIS A 45 3.71 3.22 9.60
C HIS A 45 5.12 3.40 9.01
N THR A 46 5.17 3.61 7.69
CA THR A 46 6.42 3.99 7.02
C THR A 46 7.00 5.26 7.65
N PRO A 47 8.34 5.36 7.79
CA PRO A 47 8.92 6.56 8.36
C PRO A 47 8.57 7.79 7.52
N PHE A 48 8.15 8.86 8.18
CA PHE A 48 7.97 10.17 7.54
C PHE A 48 8.81 11.22 8.25
N GLU A 49 9.10 12.31 7.56
CA GLU A 49 9.79 13.46 8.14
C GLU A 49 8.79 14.36 8.85
N PHE A 50 8.75 14.24 10.18
CA PHE A 50 7.96 15.10 11.05
C PHE A 50 8.69 16.42 11.24
N GLU A 51 8.02 17.53 10.96
CA GLU A 51 8.49 18.88 11.25
C GLU A 51 8.03 19.24 12.67
N VAL A 52 8.98 19.49 13.55
CA VAL A 52 8.69 19.88 14.93
C VAL A 52 8.15 21.31 14.90
N PRO A 53 6.90 21.56 15.33
CA PRO A 53 6.28 22.86 15.17
C PRO A 53 7.07 23.99 15.84
N GLU A 54 7.26 25.10 15.12
CA GLU A 54 8.07 26.23 15.59
C GLU A 54 7.58 26.78 16.95
N TRP A 55 6.27 26.86 17.16
CA TRP A 55 5.67 27.35 18.41
C TRP A 55 5.94 26.46 19.63
N CYS A 56 6.30 25.18 19.45
CA CYS A 56 6.71 24.29 20.54
C CYS A 56 8.22 24.03 20.61
N ARG A 57 8.99 24.50 19.62
CA ARG A 57 10.42 24.19 19.47
C ARG A 57 11.30 25.36 19.96
N PRO A 58 12.04 25.20 21.07
CA PRO A 58 13.03 26.19 21.49
C PRO A 58 14.23 26.25 20.52
N ASP A 59 14.98 27.34 20.57
CA ASP A 59 16.22 27.49 19.80
C ASP A 59 17.22 26.36 20.13
N GLY A 60 17.92 25.89 19.09
CA GLY A 60 18.90 24.81 19.21
C GLY A 60 18.31 23.39 19.20
N PHE A 61 16.98 23.21 19.26
CA PHE A 61 16.34 21.92 19.06
C PHE A 61 16.22 21.55 17.57
N PRO A 62 16.35 20.25 17.21
CA PRO A 62 16.15 19.76 15.85
C PRO A 62 14.80 20.20 15.25
N THR A 63 14.84 20.66 14.00
CA THR A 63 13.67 21.12 13.23
C THR A 63 12.81 19.97 12.73
N THR A 64 13.42 18.82 12.47
CA THR A 64 12.76 17.64 11.90
C THR A 64 13.19 16.37 12.61
N ALA A 65 12.31 15.36 12.57
CA ALA A 65 12.56 14.02 13.10
C ALA A 65 11.97 12.99 12.14
N ARG A 66 12.71 11.91 11.84
CA ARG A 66 12.22 10.82 10.99
C ARG A 66 11.54 9.76 11.87
N LEU A 67 10.22 9.65 11.81
CA LEU A 67 9.42 8.89 12.79
C LEU A 67 8.50 7.86 12.13
N GLN A 68 8.31 6.72 12.80
CA GLN A 68 7.47 5.60 12.34
C GLN A 68 6.15 5.44 13.11
N PHE A 69 5.86 6.32 14.07
CA PHE A 69 4.61 6.34 14.84
C PHE A 69 4.41 7.73 15.49
N ALA A 70 3.15 8.13 15.68
CA ALA A 70 2.81 9.47 16.18
C ALA A 70 3.13 9.68 17.67
N GLU A 71 3.16 8.62 18.49
CA GLU A 71 3.50 8.74 19.92
C GLU A 71 4.86 9.42 20.14
N ALA A 72 5.87 9.11 19.33
CA ALA A 72 7.18 9.76 19.40
C ALA A 72 7.08 11.26 19.08
N ALA A 73 6.31 11.65 18.06
CA ALA A 73 6.14 13.04 17.68
C ALA A 73 5.46 13.87 18.78
N ILE A 74 4.45 13.29 19.44
CA ILE A 74 3.76 13.91 20.58
C ILE A 74 4.75 14.11 21.73
N MET A 75 5.53 13.09 22.06
CA MET A 75 6.50 13.17 23.17
C MET A 75 7.69 14.08 22.85
N LEU A 76 8.11 14.19 21.59
CA LEU A 76 9.12 15.17 21.16
C LEU A 76 8.63 16.59 21.37
N CYS A 77 7.37 16.89 20.98
CA CYS A 77 6.77 18.19 21.24
C CYS A 77 6.65 18.46 22.75
N LYS A 78 6.31 17.44 23.55
CA LYS A 78 6.26 17.55 25.01
C LYS A 78 7.62 17.88 25.60
N ALA A 79 8.68 17.16 25.22
CA ALA A 79 10.04 17.40 25.70
C ALA A 79 10.55 18.78 25.26
N ALA A 80 10.27 19.19 24.02
CA ALA A 80 10.64 20.51 23.50
C ALA A 80 9.95 21.65 24.30
N LEU A 81 8.67 21.52 24.61
CA LEU A 81 7.95 22.52 25.43
C LEU A 81 8.56 22.69 26.82
N MET A 82 9.01 21.59 27.43
CA MET A 82 9.67 21.59 28.75
C MET A 82 11.17 21.90 28.69
N GLN A 83 11.70 22.15 27.48
CA GLN A 83 13.14 22.36 27.22
C GLN A 83 14.01 21.19 27.69
N ASP A 84 13.45 19.97 27.74
CA ASP A 84 14.16 18.77 28.10
C ASP A 84 14.86 18.18 26.87
N ARG A 85 16.09 18.65 26.63
CA ARG A 85 16.88 18.22 25.48
C ARG A 85 17.30 16.75 25.56
N ALA A 86 17.58 16.24 26.76
CA ALA A 86 18.03 14.88 26.93
C ALA A 86 16.93 13.87 26.54
N THR A 87 15.70 14.09 27.02
CA THR A 87 14.55 13.26 26.64
C THR A 87 14.21 13.43 25.16
N PHE A 88 14.33 14.64 24.61
CA PHE A 88 14.12 14.89 23.18
C PHE A 88 15.07 14.07 22.32
N ASP A 89 16.38 14.09 22.60
CA ASP A 89 17.38 13.35 21.84
C ASP A 89 17.18 11.83 21.98
N ALA A 90 16.77 11.35 23.16
CA ALA A 90 16.41 9.94 23.38
C ALA A 90 15.21 9.51 22.53
N LEU A 91 14.20 10.37 22.38
CA LEU A 91 13.01 10.12 21.56
C LEU A 91 13.31 10.05 20.06
N LEU A 92 14.38 10.69 19.58
CA LEU A 92 14.82 10.54 18.18
C LEU A 92 15.32 9.12 17.87
N CYS A 93 15.75 8.39 18.90
CA CYS A 93 16.32 7.05 18.76
C CYS A 93 15.36 5.93 19.22
N CYS A 94 14.14 6.25 19.65
CA CYS A 94 13.23 5.24 20.19
C CYS A 94 12.67 4.33 19.08
N GLU A 95 12.63 3.02 19.35
CA GLU A 95 12.22 2.02 18.34
C GLU A 95 10.74 1.64 18.45
N THR A 96 10.12 1.83 19.62
CA THR A 96 8.73 1.42 19.85
C THR A 96 7.85 2.53 20.43
N PRO A 97 6.54 2.54 20.15
CA PRO A 97 5.59 3.46 20.78
C PRO A 97 5.54 3.35 22.31
N ALA A 98 5.81 2.16 22.85
CA ALA A 98 5.83 1.95 24.30
C ALA A 98 7.02 2.67 24.95
N ASP A 99 8.21 2.59 24.33
CA ASP A 99 9.40 3.28 24.81
C ASP A 99 9.23 4.80 24.72
N ALA A 100 8.68 5.30 23.61
CA ALA A 100 8.36 6.72 23.45
C ALA A 100 7.43 7.21 24.56
N LYS A 101 6.38 6.45 24.88
CA LYS A 101 5.45 6.78 25.96
C LYS A 101 6.12 6.75 27.33
N GLN A 102 7.05 5.82 27.56
CA GLN A 102 7.81 5.75 28.81
C GLN A 102 8.73 6.96 28.97
N LEU A 103 9.51 7.29 27.93
CA LEU A 103 10.36 8.49 27.91
C LEU A 103 9.53 9.76 28.11
N GLY A 104 8.36 9.84 27.47
CA GLY A 104 7.42 10.94 27.64
C GLY A 104 6.86 11.12 29.05
N ARG A 105 6.83 10.05 29.87
CA ARG A 105 6.48 10.12 31.30
C ARG A 105 7.63 10.62 32.18
N CYS A 106 8.86 10.54 31.67
CA CYS A 106 10.08 10.93 32.37
C CYS A 106 10.58 12.34 32.00
N VAL A 107 9.84 13.08 31.16
CA VAL A 107 10.19 14.47 30.80
C VAL A 107 10.38 15.31 32.05
N GLU A 108 11.57 15.92 32.17
CA GLU A 108 11.92 16.77 33.30
C GLU A 108 11.16 18.09 33.29
N LYS A 109 11.00 18.68 34.48
CA LYS A 109 10.36 20.01 34.66
C LYS A 109 8.98 20.12 34.02
N PHE A 110 8.21 19.04 34.08
CA PHE A 110 6.87 18.99 33.50
C PHE A 110 5.94 20.06 34.12
N ASP A 111 5.50 20.99 33.29
CA ASP A 111 4.49 22.01 33.59
C ASP A 111 3.13 21.54 33.04
N SER A 112 2.19 21.27 33.95
CA SER A 112 0.85 20.78 33.59
C SER A 112 0.03 21.83 32.86
N ASP A 113 0.09 23.09 33.27
CA ASP A 113 -0.73 24.15 32.70
C ASP A 113 -0.26 24.48 31.28
N LEU A 114 1.07 24.48 31.08
CA LEU A 114 1.67 24.61 29.76
C LEU A 114 1.27 23.45 28.84
N TRP A 115 1.32 22.21 29.35
CA TRP A 115 0.93 21.04 28.57
C TRP A 115 -0.56 21.05 28.24
N ASP A 116 -1.43 21.37 29.18
CA ASP A 116 -2.88 21.44 29.00
C ASP A 116 -3.27 22.51 27.98
N ALA A 117 -2.54 23.63 27.95
CA ALA A 117 -2.71 24.67 26.94
C ALA A 117 -2.19 24.25 25.54
N ALA A 118 -1.20 23.36 25.47
CA ALA A 118 -0.53 22.99 24.22
C ALA A 118 -1.02 21.68 23.59
N VAL A 119 -1.53 20.73 24.39
CA VAL A 119 -1.74 19.32 23.99
C VAL A 119 -2.64 19.18 22.77
N CYS A 120 -3.70 19.98 22.67
CA CYS A 120 -4.58 19.98 21.50
C CYS A 120 -3.87 20.51 20.24
N SER A 121 -3.04 21.56 20.37
CA SER A 121 -2.23 22.06 19.25
C SER A 121 -1.19 21.02 18.80
N VAL A 122 -0.57 20.32 19.75
CA VAL A 122 0.36 19.21 19.47
C VAL A 122 -0.35 18.07 18.76
N ALA A 123 -1.49 17.62 19.30
CA ALA A 123 -2.28 16.55 18.71
C ALA A 123 -2.70 16.88 17.28
N ALA A 124 -3.23 18.09 17.04
CA ALA A 124 -3.62 18.55 15.72
C ALA A 124 -2.45 18.55 14.74
N ALA A 125 -1.30 19.13 15.11
CA ALA A 125 -0.13 19.18 14.23
C ALA A 125 0.47 17.80 13.92
N VAL A 126 0.56 16.92 14.94
CA VAL A 126 1.09 15.56 14.75
C VAL A 126 0.17 14.73 13.87
N VAL A 127 -1.14 14.74 14.15
CA VAL A 127 -2.12 13.96 13.39
C VAL A 127 -2.18 14.48 11.95
N GLU A 128 -2.26 15.80 11.75
CA GLU A 128 -2.29 16.38 10.42
C GLU A 128 -1.04 16.03 9.61
N GLN A 129 0.17 16.17 10.16
CA GLN A 129 1.40 15.77 9.48
C GLN A 129 1.48 14.26 9.21
N LYS A 130 1.08 13.42 10.17
CA LYS A 130 1.01 11.96 9.98
C LYS A 130 0.11 11.63 8.79
N PHE A 131 -1.10 12.15 8.80
CA PHE A 131 -2.09 11.82 7.78
C PHE A 131 -1.81 12.49 6.43
N ARG A 132 -1.09 13.62 6.41
CA ARG A 132 -0.62 14.28 5.19
C ARG A 132 0.58 13.58 4.56
N LYS A 133 1.60 13.29 5.36
CA LYS A 133 2.94 12.91 4.89
C LYS A 133 3.15 11.41 4.81
N VAL A 134 2.48 10.63 5.66
CA VAL A 134 2.51 9.17 5.55
C VAL A 134 1.62 8.78 4.37
N PRO A 135 2.18 8.15 3.33
CA PRO A 135 1.39 7.73 2.18
C PRO A 135 0.16 6.95 2.63
N GLY A 136 -1.01 7.31 2.11
CA GLY A 136 -2.23 6.51 2.28
C GLY A 136 -3.10 6.81 3.47
N LEU A 137 -2.55 7.47 4.47
CA LEU A 137 -3.31 7.74 5.68
C LEU A 137 -4.35 8.82 5.42
N ARG A 138 -4.05 9.82 4.57
CA ARG A 138 -4.99 10.86 4.14
C ARG A 138 -6.32 10.27 3.70
N GLU A 139 -6.28 9.29 2.79
CA GLU A 139 -7.46 8.66 2.23
C GLU A 139 -8.24 7.91 3.31
N VAL A 140 -7.56 7.13 4.17
CA VAL A 140 -8.20 6.44 5.30
C VAL A 140 -8.94 7.43 6.22
N LEU A 141 -8.35 8.60 6.45
CA LEU A 141 -8.98 9.63 7.27
C LEU A 141 -10.14 10.32 6.56
N VAL A 142 -10.01 10.66 5.29
CA VAL A 142 -11.09 11.27 4.49
C VAL A 142 -12.26 10.29 4.31
N ASP A 143 -12.00 9.01 4.10
CA ASP A 143 -13.00 7.95 3.92
C ASP A 143 -13.83 7.67 5.17
N SER A 144 -13.37 8.12 6.35
CA SER A 144 -14.21 8.13 7.54
C SER A 144 -15.43 9.06 7.40
N GLY A 145 -15.44 9.93 6.38
CA GLY A 145 -16.58 10.72 5.96
C GLY A 145 -16.97 11.76 6.99
N SER A 146 -18.27 11.90 7.25
CA SER A 146 -18.80 12.80 8.28
C SER A 146 -18.89 12.18 9.67
N LYS A 147 -18.44 10.93 9.85
CA LYS A 147 -18.57 10.21 11.13
C LYS A 147 -17.74 10.89 12.22
N LEU A 148 -18.25 10.83 13.44
CA LEU A 148 -17.55 11.32 14.62
C LEU A 148 -16.56 10.25 15.09
N LEU A 149 -15.27 10.58 15.11
CA LEU A 149 -14.18 9.65 15.41
C LEU A 149 -13.97 9.57 16.93
N ALA A 150 -13.98 8.35 17.49
CA ALA A 150 -13.91 8.13 18.94
C ALA A 150 -12.82 7.11 19.33
N GLU A 151 -11.77 7.53 20.03
CA GLU A 151 -10.79 6.58 20.60
C GLU A 151 -11.42 5.92 21.85
N ALA A 152 -11.94 4.70 21.67
CA ALA A 152 -12.83 4.01 22.60
C ALA A 152 -12.10 3.11 23.60
N THR A 153 -11.48 3.75 24.61
CA THR A 153 -10.83 3.07 25.73
C THR A 153 -11.34 3.57 27.08
N ARG A 154 -11.60 2.65 28.03
CA ARG A 154 -11.94 3.03 29.41
C ARG A 154 -10.78 3.64 30.21
N ASN A 155 -9.55 3.36 29.80
CA ASN A 155 -8.34 3.66 30.57
C ASN A 155 -7.77 5.06 30.30
N ASP A 156 -8.25 5.74 29.26
CA ASP A 156 -7.77 7.07 28.86
C ASP A 156 -8.97 8.02 28.68
N ARG A 157 -9.03 9.04 29.54
CA ARG A 157 -10.07 10.09 29.52
C ARG A 157 -9.57 11.39 28.89
N ILE A 158 -8.32 11.48 28.49
CA ILE A 158 -7.75 12.68 27.88
C ILE A 158 -7.69 12.48 26.37
N TRP A 159 -7.00 11.44 25.91
CA TRP A 159 -6.90 11.13 24.48
C TRP A 159 -8.12 10.38 23.95
N GLY A 160 -8.78 9.60 24.80
CA GLY A 160 -9.97 8.81 24.47
C GLY A 160 -11.25 9.29 25.13
N ILE A 161 -12.34 8.57 24.86
CA ILE A 161 -13.70 8.88 25.37
C ILE A 161 -13.97 8.30 26.77
N GLY A 162 -13.04 7.55 27.36
CA GLY A 162 -13.19 6.96 28.68
C GLY A 162 -14.21 5.80 28.75
N ILE A 163 -14.52 5.17 27.61
CA ILE A 163 -15.49 4.08 27.46
C ILE A 163 -14.90 3.03 26.50
N ASP A 164 -15.06 1.74 26.79
CA ASP A 164 -14.58 0.66 25.92
C ASP A 164 -15.43 0.52 24.64
N VAL A 165 -14.80 0.14 23.53
CA VAL A 165 -15.40 0.07 22.17
C VAL A 165 -16.71 -0.71 22.06
N ASP A 166 -16.91 -1.73 22.90
CA ASP A 166 -18.10 -2.61 22.86
C ASP A 166 -19.30 -2.05 23.64
N ASP A 167 -19.12 -0.96 24.39
CA ASP A 167 -20.18 -0.34 25.19
C ASP A 167 -21.13 0.49 24.30
N ALA A 168 -22.44 0.33 24.48
CA ALA A 168 -23.44 1.04 23.68
C ALA A 168 -23.33 2.58 23.78
N ARG A 169 -22.83 3.09 24.92
CA ARG A 169 -22.64 4.52 25.18
C ARG A 169 -21.58 5.16 24.30
N VAL A 170 -20.72 4.36 23.66
CA VAL A 170 -19.75 4.84 22.68
C VAL A 170 -20.44 5.61 21.55
N LYS A 171 -21.64 5.19 21.14
CA LYS A 171 -22.42 5.85 20.09
C LYS A 171 -23.15 7.12 20.56
N GLN A 172 -22.98 7.51 21.82
CA GLN A 172 -23.67 8.64 22.43
C GLN A 172 -22.63 9.64 22.98
N PRO A 173 -22.20 10.63 22.19
CA PRO A 173 -21.16 11.57 22.61
C PRO A 173 -21.48 12.32 23.91
N ALA A 174 -22.75 12.58 24.20
CA ALA A 174 -23.20 13.18 25.46
C ALA A 174 -22.91 12.31 26.71
N GLU A 175 -22.72 10.99 26.54
CA GLU A 175 -22.38 10.07 27.61
C GLU A 175 -20.87 9.84 27.76
N TRP A 176 -20.04 10.41 26.88
CA TRP A 176 -18.60 10.24 26.93
C TRP A 176 -18.01 10.84 28.20
N ARG A 177 -17.03 10.13 28.77
CA ARG A 177 -16.40 10.47 30.06
C ARG A 177 -14.99 11.01 29.88
N GLY A 178 -14.58 11.26 28.64
CA GLY A 178 -13.26 11.73 28.27
C GLY A 178 -13.29 12.77 27.15
N SER A 179 -12.19 13.48 27.03
CA SER A 179 -12.03 14.62 26.12
C SER A 179 -11.89 14.23 24.66
N ASN A 180 -11.51 12.99 24.34
CA ASN A 180 -11.34 12.50 22.97
C ASN A 180 -10.45 13.40 22.09
N ILE A 181 -9.31 13.86 22.63
CA ILE A 181 -8.38 14.73 21.89
C ILE A 181 -7.94 14.08 20.58
N LEU A 182 -7.70 12.76 20.56
CA LEU A 182 -7.27 12.06 19.35
C LEU A 182 -8.35 12.08 18.26
N GLY A 183 -9.58 11.71 18.63
CA GLY A 183 -10.71 11.75 17.71
C GLY A 183 -10.96 13.15 17.16
N TRP A 184 -10.87 14.17 18.01
CA TRP A 184 -10.96 15.56 17.58
C TRP A 184 -9.85 15.96 16.60
N ALA A 185 -8.59 15.68 16.93
CA ALA A 185 -7.45 16.01 16.08
C ALA A 185 -7.53 15.32 14.70
N LEU A 186 -8.01 14.07 14.65
CA LEU A 186 -8.31 13.36 13.41
C LEU A 186 -9.38 14.09 12.60
N MET A 187 -10.47 14.56 13.24
CA MET A 187 -11.52 15.30 12.55
C MET A 187 -11.04 16.67 12.03
N GLU A 188 -10.19 17.39 12.76
CA GLU A 188 -9.57 18.65 12.29
C GLU A 188 -8.65 18.41 11.09
N ALA A 189 -7.80 17.38 11.17
CA ALA A 189 -6.93 16.98 10.08
C ALA A 189 -7.75 16.55 8.85
N ARG A 190 -8.85 15.81 9.05
CA ARG A 190 -9.78 15.41 8.00
C ARG A 190 -10.37 16.62 7.28
N THR A 191 -10.85 17.62 8.02
CA THR A 191 -11.40 18.86 7.45
C THR A 191 -10.34 19.56 6.61
N THR A 192 -9.16 19.80 7.18
CA THR A 192 -8.04 20.47 6.49
C THR A 192 -7.66 19.75 5.20
N LEU A 193 -7.44 18.44 5.27
CA LEU A 193 -7.04 17.61 4.14
C LEU A 193 -8.15 17.42 3.11
N SER A 194 -9.42 17.56 3.49
CA SER A 194 -10.55 17.54 2.55
C SER A 194 -10.72 18.87 1.82
N GLU A 195 -10.53 19.98 2.51
CA GLU A 195 -10.65 21.33 1.95
C GLU A 195 -9.52 21.65 0.96
N GLU A 196 -8.30 21.20 1.23
CA GLU A 196 -7.19 21.34 0.29
C GLU A 196 -7.42 20.58 -1.01
N ALA A 197 -8.04 19.40 -0.94
CA ALA A 197 -8.45 18.65 -2.14
C ALA A 197 -9.50 19.43 -2.94
N ALA A 198 -10.37 20.19 -2.26
CA ALA A 198 -11.37 21.04 -2.90
C ALA A 198 -10.77 22.33 -3.52
N HIS A 199 -9.75 22.94 -2.89
CA HIS A 199 -9.11 24.17 -3.36
C HIS A 199 -8.09 23.96 -4.49
N THR A 200 -7.49 22.77 -4.61
CA THR A 200 -6.74 22.37 -5.82
C THR A 200 -7.65 22.08 -7.03
N GLY A 201 -8.97 22.21 -6.86
CA GLY A 201 -10.02 21.82 -7.81
C GLY A 201 -10.58 22.92 -8.71
N SER A 202 -9.76 23.83 -9.27
CA SER A 202 -10.10 24.60 -10.49
C SER A 202 -9.94 23.76 -11.77
N ALA A 203 -10.20 22.47 -11.68
CA ALA A 203 -10.42 21.56 -12.80
C ALA A 203 -11.71 20.79 -12.51
N PRO A 204 -12.56 20.53 -13.51
CA PRO A 204 -13.98 20.32 -13.29
C PRO A 204 -14.27 19.02 -12.52
N LYS A 205 -15.29 19.11 -11.66
CA LYS A 205 -15.90 18.00 -10.90
C LYS A 205 -16.06 16.76 -11.78
N ARG A 206 -15.48 15.61 -11.37
CA ARG A 206 -15.90 14.30 -11.89
C ARG A 206 -17.07 13.75 -11.06
N PRO A 207 -18.13 13.24 -11.70
CA PRO A 207 -19.27 12.65 -11.03
C PRO A 207 -18.94 11.24 -10.49
N ARG A 208 -19.77 10.76 -9.56
CA ARG A 208 -19.79 9.36 -9.11
C ARG A 208 -19.96 8.41 -10.30
N CYS A 209 -19.19 7.33 -10.28
CA CYS A 209 -19.35 6.09 -11.06
C CYS A 209 -19.38 6.25 -12.59
N ALA A 210 -18.20 6.29 -13.20
CA ALA A 210 -17.91 5.71 -14.51
C ALA A 210 -16.46 5.22 -14.48
N MET A 211 -16.22 4.00 -14.96
CA MET A 211 -14.90 3.36 -15.00
C MET A 211 -13.84 4.34 -15.52
N GLU A 212 -12.77 4.58 -14.76
CA GLU A 212 -11.55 5.07 -15.38
C GLU A 212 -11.07 4.00 -16.38
N PRO A 213 -10.64 4.39 -17.60
CA PRO A 213 -10.27 3.44 -18.63
C PRO A 213 -9.17 2.51 -18.09
N PRO A 214 -9.07 1.27 -18.61
CA PRO A 214 -8.10 0.34 -18.06
C PRO A 214 -6.71 0.94 -18.13
N LEU A 215 -5.86 0.52 -17.20
CA LEU A 215 -4.42 0.55 -17.32
C LEU A 215 -3.99 -0.24 -18.56
N ARG A 216 -4.32 0.21 -19.76
CA ARG A 216 -3.80 -0.34 -20.99
C ARG A 216 -2.83 0.70 -21.53
N PRO A 217 -1.51 0.51 -21.36
CA PRO A 217 -0.58 1.22 -22.20
C PRO A 217 -0.93 0.84 -23.64
N ALA A 218 -1.19 1.80 -24.51
CA ALA A 218 -1.76 1.63 -25.86
C ALA A 218 -0.98 0.68 -26.80
N ARG A 219 0.14 0.10 -26.33
CA ARG A 219 1.06 -0.75 -27.07
C ARG A 219 0.98 -2.24 -26.70
N TRP A 220 0.30 -2.63 -25.63
CA TRP A 220 0.29 -4.03 -25.20
C TRP A 220 -0.96 -4.79 -25.68
N PRO A 221 -0.80 -6.02 -26.18
CA PRO A 221 -1.93 -6.84 -26.60
C PRO A 221 -2.73 -7.32 -25.39
N SER A 222 -4.04 -7.52 -25.55
CA SER A 222 -4.83 -8.30 -24.60
C SER A 222 -4.52 -9.80 -24.77
N PRO A 223 -4.81 -10.64 -23.77
CA PRO A 223 -4.66 -12.08 -23.91
C PRO A 223 -5.52 -12.69 -25.04
N MET A 224 -6.67 -12.08 -25.35
CA MET A 224 -7.50 -12.51 -26.48
C MET A 224 -6.85 -12.15 -27.83
N GLU A 225 -6.30 -10.94 -27.95
CA GLU A 225 -5.55 -10.53 -29.15
C GLU A 225 -4.32 -11.44 -29.37
N LEU A 226 -3.66 -11.89 -28.30
CA LEU A 226 -2.57 -12.88 -28.42
C LEU A 226 -3.08 -14.20 -29.00
N ARG A 227 -4.22 -14.72 -28.50
CA ARG A 227 -4.84 -15.92 -29.04
C ARG A 227 -5.13 -15.79 -30.53
N GLU A 228 -5.69 -14.66 -30.95
CA GLU A 228 -5.96 -14.38 -32.37
C GLU A 228 -4.67 -14.29 -33.19
N ARG A 229 -3.58 -13.72 -32.64
CA ARG A 229 -2.26 -13.67 -33.29
C ARG A 229 -1.72 -15.08 -33.52
N TRP A 230 -1.77 -15.97 -32.51
CA TRP A 230 -1.33 -17.36 -32.67
C TRP A 230 -2.13 -18.12 -33.71
N GLN A 231 -3.44 -17.90 -33.75
CA GLN A 231 -4.34 -18.51 -34.74
C GLN A 231 -4.04 -18.14 -36.19
N LYS A 232 -3.34 -17.03 -36.42
CA LYS A 232 -2.93 -16.57 -37.75
C LYS A 232 -1.59 -17.14 -38.21
N ILE A 233 -0.80 -17.73 -37.32
CA ILE A 233 0.48 -18.37 -37.68
C ILE A 233 0.19 -19.78 -38.19
N SER A 234 0.19 -19.94 -39.50
CA SER A 234 0.02 -21.21 -40.18
C SER A 234 1.36 -21.92 -40.40
N GLY A 235 1.30 -23.24 -40.56
CA GLY A 235 2.46 -24.08 -40.82
C GLY A 235 3.28 -24.41 -39.57
N GLU A 236 4.13 -25.41 -39.71
CA GLU A 236 5.00 -25.90 -38.64
C GLU A 236 6.06 -24.85 -38.27
N GLN A 237 6.19 -24.59 -36.97
CA GLN A 237 7.14 -23.63 -36.41
C GLN A 237 8.22 -24.34 -35.60
N THR A 238 9.39 -23.71 -35.52
CA THR A 238 10.36 -24.10 -34.50
C THR A 238 9.89 -23.56 -33.15
N VAL A 239 9.53 -24.47 -32.24
CA VAL A 239 8.98 -24.12 -30.93
C VAL A 239 9.86 -24.68 -29.81
N VAL A 240 10.27 -23.79 -28.91
CA VAL A 240 10.81 -24.11 -27.59
C VAL A 240 9.64 -24.29 -26.65
N GLU A 241 9.25 -25.55 -26.45
CA GLU A 241 8.23 -25.91 -25.46
C GLU A 241 8.85 -26.13 -24.08
N PHE A 242 8.13 -25.73 -23.05
CA PHE A 242 8.52 -26.01 -21.67
C PHE A 242 7.29 -26.18 -20.78
N TYR A 243 7.44 -26.94 -19.71
CA TYR A 243 6.47 -27.04 -18.64
C TYR A 243 7.17 -27.40 -17.34
N SER A 244 6.61 -26.93 -16.22
CA SER A 244 7.16 -27.08 -14.88
C SER A 244 8.42 -26.24 -14.64
N HIS A 245 8.74 -26.07 -13.35
CA HIS A 245 9.92 -25.40 -12.83
C HIS A 245 10.96 -26.40 -12.29
N SER A 246 10.64 -27.70 -12.24
CA SER A 246 11.46 -28.72 -11.58
C SER A 246 12.35 -29.54 -12.52
N ARG A 247 12.06 -29.58 -13.82
CA ARG A 247 12.76 -30.43 -14.80
C ARG A 247 12.86 -29.74 -16.16
N GLY A 248 13.86 -30.12 -16.95
CA GLY A 248 14.07 -29.60 -18.30
C GLY A 248 15.07 -28.43 -18.37
N HIS A 249 15.61 -28.24 -19.57
CA HIS A 249 16.59 -27.19 -19.86
C HIS A 249 15.97 -25.79 -19.67
N TYR A 250 14.74 -25.61 -20.14
CA TYR A 250 14.00 -24.35 -20.09
C TYR A 250 13.12 -24.18 -18.85
N ARG A 251 13.32 -24.97 -17.78
CA ARG A 251 12.54 -24.87 -16.53
C ARG A 251 12.52 -23.46 -15.93
N ALA A 252 13.58 -22.70 -16.20
CA ALA A 252 13.74 -21.34 -15.73
C ALA A 252 12.74 -20.35 -16.34
N PHE A 253 12.07 -20.72 -17.43
CA PHE A 253 11.03 -19.90 -18.05
C PHE A 253 9.74 -19.88 -17.24
N SER A 254 9.49 -20.91 -16.42
CA SER A 254 8.31 -20.96 -15.57
C SER A 254 8.29 -19.82 -14.54
N ASN A 255 7.10 -19.28 -14.28
CA ASN A 255 6.86 -18.29 -13.22
C ASN A 255 7.12 -18.83 -11.81
N PHE A 256 7.15 -20.16 -11.65
CA PHE A 256 7.39 -20.85 -10.39
C PHE A 256 8.87 -21.14 -10.14
N TYR A 257 9.75 -20.86 -11.11
CA TYR A 257 11.18 -21.10 -10.96
C TYR A 257 11.80 -20.15 -9.93
N GLU A 258 12.51 -20.72 -8.97
CA GLU A 258 13.20 -19.98 -7.92
C GLU A 258 14.51 -19.41 -8.46
N THR A 259 14.59 -18.08 -8.47
CA THR A 259 15.74 -17.32 -8.99
C THR A 259 16.16 -16.24 -8.00
N GLY A 260 15.19 -15.66 -7.29
CA GLY A 260 15.39 -14.41 -6.58
C GLY A 260 15.53 -13.23 -7.54
N MET A 261 14.68 -12.22 -7.39
CA MET A 261 14.85 -10.92 -8.03
C MET A 261 14.42 -9.82 -7.07
N ALA A 262 15.12 -8.68 -7.10
CA ALA A 262 14.57 -7.44 -6.58
C ALA A 262 13.56 -6.94 -7.60
N PHE A 263 12.28 -7.07 -7.29
CA PHE A 263 11.19 -6.69 -8.17
C PHE A 263 10.75 -5.25 -7.89
N GLU A 264 10.96 -4.37 -8.84
CA GLU A 264 10.42 -3.02 -8.83
C GLU A 264 8.97 -3.05 -9.33
N MET A 265 8.05 -2.54 -8.52
CA MET A 265 6.65 -2.44 -8.91
C MET A 265 6.50 -1.48 -10.11
N PRO A 266 5.69 -1.78 -11.14
CA PRO A 266 5.38 -0.81 -12.19
C PRO A 266 4.82 0.48 -11.60
N SER A 267 5.27 1.64 -12.08
CA SER A 267 4.87 2.96 -11.56
C SER A 267 3.35 3.16 -11.49
N GLU A 268 2.64 2.61 -12.48
CA GLU A 268 1.19 2.67 -12.64
C GLU A 268 0.44 1.87 -11.55
N LEU A 269 1.13 0.93 -10.92
CA LEU A 269 0.63 0.10 -9.82
C LEU A 269 1.06 0.62 -8.45
N ARG A 270 1.98 1.59 -8.38
CA ARG A 270 2.35 2.34 -7.15
C ARG A 270 1.32 3.41 -6.79
N ARG A 271 0.07 3.24 -7.24
CA ARG A 271 -1.05 4.14 -6.92
C ARG A 271 -1.47 4.07 -5.46
N TYR A 272 -1.13 2.96 -4.81
CA TYR A 272 -1.48 2.71 -3.43
C TYR A 272 -0.24 2.84 -2.53
N PRO A 273 -0.40 3.49 -1.37
CA PRO A 273 0.66 3.75 -0.40
C PRO A 273 1.29 2.51 0.22
N TRP A 274 0.54 1.42 0.29
CA TRP A 274 0.94 0.13 0.85
C TRP A 274 1.64 -0.76 -0.18
N VAL A 275 1.68 -0.33 -1.44
CA VAL A 275 2.46 -0.98 -2.48
C VAL A 275 3.90 -0.57 -2.29
N VAL A 276 4.77 -1.56 -2.06
CA VAL A 276 6.20 -1.31 -1.87
C VAL A 276 6.85 -1.16 -3.24
N ASP A 277 7.68 -0.12 -3.39
CA ASP A 277 8.34 0.20 -4.67
C ASP A 277 9.24 -0.92 -5.18
N CYS A 278 10.00 -1.56 -4.29
CA CYS A 278 10.89 -2.66 -4.62
C CYS A 278 10.81 -3.76 -3.55
N LEU A 279 10.57 -5.01 -3.97
CA LEU A 279 10.51 -6.16 -3.07
C LEU A 279 11.36 -7.32 -3.57
N ALA A 280 12.05 -7.99 -2.65
CA ALA A 280 12.65 -9.28 -2.92
C ALA A 280 11.58 -10.35 -3.20
N CYS A 281 11.56 -10.86 -4.43
CA CYS A 281 10.69 -11.93 -4.90
C CYS A 281 11.53 -13.17 -5.22
N GLY A 282 11.32 -14.28 -4.50
CA GLY A 282 12.01 -15.54 -4.80
C GLY A 282 11.66 -16.15 -6.15
N PHE A 283 10.48 -15.82 -6.69
CA PHE A 283 9.91 -16.38 -7.91
C PHE A 283 8.92 -15.36 -8.53
N SER A 284 8.72 -15.43 -9.85
CA SER A 284 7.90 -14.48 -10.61
C SER A 284 6.43 -14.49 -10.21
N GLU A 285 5.87 -15.65 -9.85
CA GLU A 285 4.47 -15.77 -9.40
C GLU A 285 4.16 -14.80 -8.26
N LYS A 286 5.09 -14.55 -7.33
CA LYS A 286 4.91 -13.58 -6.25
C LYS A 286 4.72 -12.17 -6.79
N ALA A 287 5.60 -11.74 -7.70
CA ALA A 287 5.53 -10.42 -8.32
C ALA A 287 4.23 -10.23 -9.11
N ILE A 288 3.80 -11.24 -9.89
CA ILE A 288 2.53 -11.20 -10.64
C ILE A 288 1.34 -11.06 -9.69
N MET A 289 1.31 -11.84 -8.60
CA MET A 289 0.19 -11.78 -7.65
C MET A 289 0.20 -10.48 -6.82
N LEU A 290 1.37 -9.91 -6.51
CA LEU A 290 1.49 -8.57 -5.90
C LEU A 290 0.93 -7.50 -6.86
N CYS A 291 1.30 -7.53 -8.14
CA CYS A 291 0.75 -6.64 -9.15
C CYS A 291 -0.78 -6.81 -9.24
N LYS A 292 -1.28 -8.05 -9.22
CA LYS A 292 -2.72 -8.33 -9.23
C LYS A 292 -3.45 -7.70 -8.04
N ALA A 293 -2.95 -7.92 -6.83
CA ALA A 293 -3.53 -7.31 -5.64
C ALA A 293 -3.45 -5.77 -5.68
N ALA A 294 -2.37 -5.21 -6.24
CA ALA A 294 -2.22 -3.78 -6.48
C ALA A 294 -3.18 -3.24 -7.55
N VAL A 295 -3.51 -4.00 -8.60
CA VAL A 295 -4.51 -3.60 -9.61
C VAL A 295 -5.90 -3.44 -8.98
N PHE A 296 -6.28 -4.38 -8.11
CA PHE A 296 -7.63 -4.43 -7.51
C PHE A 296 -7.73 -3.77 -6.13
N GLY A 297 -6.66 -3.11 -5.67
CA GLY A 297 -6.65 -2.40 -4.39
C GLY A 297 -6.80 -3.28 -3.16
N ASP A 298 -6.43 -4.56 -3.24
CA ASP A 298 -6.56 -5.52 -2.13
C ASP A 298 -5.29 -5.56 -1.26
N GLU A 299 -5.15 -4.56 -0.37
CA GLU A 299 -4.03 -4.44 0.56
C GLU A 299 -3.85 -5.70 1.43
N ASN A 300 -4.95 -6.30 1.87
CA ASN A 300 -4.91 -7.46 2.78
C ASN A 300 -4.29 -8.67 2.08
N THR A 301 -4.72 -8.95 0.85
CA THR A 301 -4.14 -10.02 0.05
C THR A 301 -2.73 -9.66 -0.39
N TYR A 302 -2.45 -8.40 -0.73
CA TYR A 302 -1.10 -7.93 -1.05
C TYR A 302 -0.12 -8.23 0.09
N LYS A 303 -0.42 -7.81 1.34
CA LYS A 303 0.43 -8.08 2.52
C LYS A 303 0.63 -9.58 2.77
N LYS A 304 -0.41 -10.41 2.57
CA LYS A 304 -0.28 -11.87 2.66
C LYS A 304 0.64 -12.43 1.56
N ILE A 305 0.57 -11.89 0.34
CA ILE A 305 1.46 -12.29 -0.75
C ILE A 305 2.89 -11.84 -0.44
N VAL A 306 3.12 -10.64 0.12
CA VAL A 306 4.45 -10.19 0.58
C VAL A 306 5.04 -11.19 1.56
N ALA A 307 4.26 -11.70 2.51
CA ALA A 307 4.69 -12.71 3.48
C ALA A 307 4.78 -14.15 2.91
N SER A 308 4.30 -14.39 1.69
CA SER A 308 4.30 -15.74 1.11
C SER A 308 5.71 -16.21 0.76
N LYS A 309 5.96 -17.51 1.00
CA LYS A 309 7.27 -18.16 0.84
C LYS A 309 7.34 -19.13 -0.34
N THR A 310 6.19 -19.56 -0.88
CA THR A 310 6.14 -20.55 -1.97
C THR A 310 5.25 -20.06 -3.11
N PRO A 311 5.54 -20.47 -4.37
CA PRO A 311 4.73 -20.05 -5.52
C PRO A 311 3.28 -20.51 -5.41
N THR A 312 3.05 -21.72 -4.89
CA THR A 312 1.70 -22.24 -4.64
C THR A 312 0.92 -21.38 -3.63
N GLN A 313 1.58 -20.91 -2.56
CA GLN A 313 0.94 -20.02 -1.59
C GLN A 313 0.60 -18.66 -2.22
N ALA A 314 1.53 -18.06 -2.95
CA ALA A 314 1.29 -16.80 -3.66
C ALA A 314 0.13 -16.92 -4.65
N LYS A 315 0.12 -17.97 -5.49
CA LYS A 315 -0.94 -18.25 -6.46
C LYS A 315 -2.30 -18.44 -5.79
N LYS A 316 -2.35 -19.17 -4.67
CA LYS A 316 -3.59 -19.36 -3.88
C LYS A 316 -4.12 -18.02 -3.36
N LEU A 317 -3.25 -17.17 -2.83
CA LEU A 317 -3.62 -15.85 -2.34
C LEU A 317 -4.09 -14.94 -3.48
N GLY A 318 -3.39 -14.94 -4.62
CA GLY A 318 -3.78 -14.13 -5.78
C GLY A 318 -5.07 -14.58 -6.46
N ARG A 319 -5.51 -15.84 -6.28
CA ARG A 319 -6.86 -16.30 -6.64
C ARG A 319 -7.95 -15.75 -5.71
N ALA A 320 -7.58 -15.34 -4.49
CA ALA A 320 -8.48 -14.81 -3.48
C ALA A 320 -8.48 -13.26 -3.40
N VAL A 321 -7.85 -12.58 -4.36
CA VAL A 321 -7.88 -11.12 -4.47
C VAL A 321 -9.33 -10.65 -4.60
N THR A 322 -9.72 -9.74 -3.73
CA THR A 322 -11.05 -9.14 -3.72
C THR A 322 -11.21 -8.12 -4.86
N ASN A 323 -12.47 -7.78 -5.20
CA ASN A 323 -12.80 -6.83 -6.26
C ASN A 323 -12.23 -7.19 -7.64
N PHE A 324 -11.93 -8.47 -7.88
CA PHE A 324 -11.39 -8.95 -9.15
C PHE A 324 -12.39 -8.74 -10.28
N ASP A 325 -11.92 -8.06 -11.33
CA ASP A 325 -12.63 -7.86 -12.60
C ASP A 325 -11.78 -8.42 -13.74
N GLN A 326 -12.37 -9.29 -14.56
CA GLN A 326 -11.64 -10.03 -15.59
C GLN A 326 -11.17 -9.12 -16.73
N ASP A 327 -11.98 -8.14 -17.14
CA ASP A 327 -11.66 -7.25 -18.27
C ASP A 327 -10.58 -6.25 -17.88
N GLN A 328 -10.63 -5.72 -16.66
CA GLN A 328 -9.56 -4.90 -16.09
C GLN A 328 -8.26 -5.71 -15.97
N TRP A 329 -8.32 -6.97 -15.55
CA TRP A 329 -7.14 -7.83 -15.48
C TRP A 329 -6.55 -8.11 -16.87
N ASP A 330 -7.39 -8.49 -17.84
CA ASP A 330 -6.95 -8.79 -19.20
C ASP A 330 -6.33 -7.56 -19.88
N ALA A 331 -6.74 -6.34 -19.51
CA ALA A 331 -6.16 -5.12 -20.03
C ALA A 331 -4.73 -4.82 -19.55
N VAL A 332 -4.35 -5.30 -18.35
CA VAL A 332 -3.02 -5.08 -17.74
C VAL A 332 -2.10 -6.29 -17.80
N LEU A 333 -2.67 -7.48 -17.98
CA LEU A 333 -1.96 -8.75 -17.77
C LEU A 333 -0.68 -8.86 -18.60
N CYS A 334 -0.73 -8.49 -19.88
CA CYS A 334 0.44 -8.55 -20.75
C CYS A 334 1.52 -7.53 -20.36
N MET A 335 1.16 -6.31 -19.94
CA MET A 335 2.13 -5.34 -19.41
C MET A 335 2.84 -5.91 -18.17
N ILE A 336 2.08 -6.48 -17.22
CA ILE A 336 2.63 -7.08 -16.00
C ILE A 336 3.52 -8.28 -16.34
N ALA A 337 3.08 -9.15 -17.25
CA ALA A 337 3.84 -10.31 -17.69
C ALA A 337 5.18 -9.89 -18.30
N PHE A 338 5.18 -8.90 -19.19
CA PHE A 338 6.41 -8.34 -19.76
C PHE A 338 7.34 -7.82 -18.66
N GLU A 339 6.86 -6.99 -17.73
CA GLU A 339 7.73 -6.35 -16.75
C GLU A 339 8.33 -7.34 -15.75
N VAL A 340 7.54 -8.32 -15.31
CA VAL A 340 8.02 -9.40 -14.43
C VAL A 340 9.08 -10.25 -15.12
N VAL A 341 8.87 -10.62 -16.39
CA VAL A 341 9.84 -11.40 -17.16
C VAL A 341 11.09 -10.56 -17.43
N ARG A 342 10.93 -9.29 -17.82
CA ARG A 342 12.04 -8.37 -18.09
C ARG A 342 12.95 -8.27 -16.88
N GLN A 343 12.39 -7.97 -15.71
CA GLN A 343 13.20 -7.82 -14.49
C GLN A 343 13.90 -9.12 -14.09
N LYS A 344 13.22 -10.27 -14.15
CA LYS A 344 13.82 -11.58 -13.86
C LYS A 344 15.02 -11.89 -14.74
N PHE A 345 14.88 -11.68 -16.05
CA PHE A 345 15.92 -12.02 -17.01
C PHE A 345 17.01 -10.93 -17.10
N CYS A 346 16.70 -9.67 -16.77
CA CYS A 346 17.71 -8.61 -16.62
C CYS A 346 18.56 -8.79 -15.36
N SER A 347 18.00 -9.34 -14.27
CA SER A 347 18.71 -9.46 -12.99
C SER A 347 19.67 -10.66 -12.93
N ASN A 348 19.69 -11.53 -13.94
CA ASN A 348 20.52 -12.74 -13.95
C ASN A 348 21.08 -13.03 -15.35
N ASP A 349 22.39 -12.89 -15.52
CA ASP A 349 23.07 -13.05 -16.81
C ASP A 349 22.96 -14.45 -17.41
N ASP A 350 22.89 -15.50 -16.59
CA ASP A 350 22.75 -16.87 -17.10
C ASP A 350 21.33 -17.11 -17.61
N LEU A 351 20.32 -16.55 -16.95
CA LEU A 351 18.94 -16.57 -17.46
C LEU A 351 18.83 -15.76 -18.75
N LYS A 352 19.46 -14.57 -18.80
CA LYS A 352 19.54 -13.75 -20.01
C LYS A 352 20.13 -14.54 -21.18
N LYS A 353 21.28 -15.20 -20.99
CA LYS A 353 21.91 -16.06 -22.01
C LYS A 353 20.99 -17.21 -22.43
N LEU A 354 20.32 -17.86 -21.49
CA LEU A 354 19.37 -18.95 -21.76
C LEU A 354 18.17 -18.46 -22.58
N LEU A 355 17.66 -17.25 -22.32
CA LEU A 355 16.57 -16.68 -23.11
C LEU A 355 17.03 -16.34 -24.53
N LEU A 356 18.20 -15.71 -24.67
CA LEU A 356 18.79 -15.37 -25.97
C LEU A 356 19.16 -16.61 -26.80
N SER A 357 19.54 -17.73 -26.15
CA SER A 357 19.87 -18.97 -26.86
C SER A 357 18.67 -19.63 -27.56
N THR A 358 17.43 -19.17 -27.28
CA THR A 358 16.24 -19.61 -28.03
C THR A 358 16.17 -19.05 -29.44
N GLY A 359 17.05 -18.10 -29.79
CA GLY A 359 17.13 -17.51 -31.13
C GLY A 359 15.80 -16.88 -31.56
N THR A 360 15.28 -17.30 -32.70
CA THR A 360 13.99 -16.83 -33.24
C THR A 360 12.84 -17.81 -32.99
N ALA A 361 13.08 -18.91 -32.27
CA ALA A 361 12.05 -19.92 -32.01
C ALA A 361 10.87 -19.31 -31.22
N LEU A 362 9.67 -19.82 -31.49
CA LEU A 362 8.52 -19.50 -30.64
C LEU A 362 8.71 -20.16 -29.28
N ILE A 363 8.26 -19.51 -28.21
CA ILE A 363 8.35 -20.04 -26.85
C ILE A 363 6.94 -20.36 -26.37
N ALA A 364 6.71 -21.57 -25.87
CA ALA A 364 5.39 -22.04 -25.46
C ALA A 364 5.40 -22.73 -24.09
N GLU A 365 4.60 -22.22 -23.15
CA GLU A 365 4.30 -22.96 -21.93
C GLU A 365 3.26 -24.05 -22.24
N ALA A 366 3.73 -25.29 -22.39
CA ALA A 366 2.96 -26.42 -22.88
C ALA A 366 2.30 -27.19 -21.74
N THR A 367 1.12 -26.73 -21.34
CA THR A 367 0.23 -27.44 -20.42
C THR A 367 -1.24 -27.31 -20.80
N VAL A 368 -2.01 -28.38 -20.57
CA VAL A 368 -3.49 -28.36 -20.65
C VAL A 368 -4.14 -27.67 -19.45
N ASN A 369 -3.41 -27.49 -18.35
CA ASN A 369 -3.96 -27.00 -17.08
C ASN A 369 -4.05 -25.47 -17.00
N ASP A 370 -3.45 -24.74 -17.96
CA ASP A 370 -3.44 -23.28 -17.98
C ASP A 370 -3.52 -22.76 -19.43
N ALA A 371 -4.72 -22.32 -19.83
CA ALA A 371 -4.98 -21.74 -21.13
C ALA A 371 -4.77 -20.22 -21.19
N ILE A 372 -4.37 -19.58 -20.08
CA ILE A 372 -4.08 -18.13 -20.06
C ILE A 372 -2.58 -17.93 -20.25
N TRP A 373 -1.76 -18.55 -19.39
CA TRP A 373 -0.31 -18.41 -19.44
C TRP A 373 0.31 -19.33 -20.50
N GLY A 374 -0.29 -20.51 -20.72
CA GLY A 374 0.17 -21.52 -21.67
C GLY A 374 -0.70 -21.68 -22.91
N ILE A 375 -0.33 -22.68 -23.71
CA ILE A 375 -0.93 -22.98 -25.03
C ILE A 375 -2.10 -23.97 -24.99
N GLY A 376 -2.41 -24.55 -23.83
CA GLY A 376 -3.52 -25.51 -23.68
C GLY A 376 -3.22 -26.92 -24.25
N LEU A 377 -1.95 -27.25 -24.47
CA LEU A 377 -1.46 -28.54 -24.98
C LEU A 377 -0.30 -29.02 -24.11
N ASN A 378 -0.12 -30.32 -23.89
CA ASN A 378 1.00 -30.83 -23.09
C ASN A 378 2.30 -30.88 -23.89
N CYS A 379 3.43 -30.83 -23.20
CA CYS A 379 4.74 -31.05 -23.82
C CYS A 379 4.77 -32.35 -24.66
N GLY A 380 5.33 -32.27 -25.86
CA GLY A 380 5.46 -33.40 -26.78
C GLY A 380 4.23 -33.67 -27.66
N ASP A 381 3.12 -32.95 -27.47
CA ASP A 381 2.01 -32.99 -28.41
C ASP A 381 2.47 -32.39 -29.77
N PRO A 382 2.31 -33.08 -30.90
CA PRO A 382 2.76 -32.57 -32.21
C PRO A 382 2.20 -31.18 -32.55
N ARG A 383 0.98 -30.89 -32.09
CA ARG A 383 0.29 -29.61 -32.32
C ARG A 383 0.97 -28.43 -31.63
N VAL A 384 1.90 -28.67 -30.70
CA VAL A 384 2.73 -27.60 -30.12
C VAL A 384 3.50 -26.84 -31.20
N ARG A 385 3.91 -27.51 -32.29
CA ARG A 385 4.60 -26.88 -33.42
C ARG A 385 3.66 -26.13 -34.37
N GLU A 386 2.36 -26.14 -34.13
CA GLU A 386 1.35 -25.51 -34.99
C GLU A 386 0.57 -24.48 -34.18
N PRO A 387 1.01 -23.21 -34.10
CA PRO A 387 0.37 -22.21 -33.24
C PRO A 387 -1.10 -21.97 -33.54
N GLN A 388 -1.54 -22.23 -34.77
CA GLN A 388 -2.96 -22.18 -35.14
C GLN A 388 -3.84 -23.19 -34.36
N GLN A 389 -3.25 -24.28 -33.88
CA GLN A 389 -3.92 -25.30 -33.06
C GLN A 389 -3.82 -25.05 -31.56
N TRP A 390 -3.10 -24.01 -31.11
CA TRP A 390 -3.03 -23.66 -29.70
C TRP A 390 -4.39 -23.21 -29.18
N CYS A 391 -4.86 -23.86 -28.11
CA CYS A 391 -6.15 -23.55 -27.49
C CYS A 391 -6.03 -22.43 -26.45
N GLY A 392 -4.82 -22.17 -25.96
CA GLY A 392 -4.50 -21.15 -24.97
C GLY A 392 -4.00 -19.82 -25.54
N LYS A 393 -3.84 -18.84 -24.65
CA LYS A 393 -3.44 -17.46 -24.95
C LYS A 393 -1.91 -17.29 -24.97
N ASN A 394 -1.16 -18.20 -24.35
CA ASN A 394 0.32 -18.21 -24.28
C ASN A 394 0.95 -16.87 -23.85
N VAL A 395 0.38 -16.22 -22.83
CA VAL A 395 0.89 -14.94 -22.32
C VAL A 395 2.34 -15.03 -21.87
N LEU A 396 2.75 -16.14 -21.24
CA LEU A 396 4.13 -16.32 -20.76
C LEU A 396 5.12 -16.41 -21.93
N GLY A 397 4.78 -17.22 -22.94
CA GLY A 397 5.59 -17.35 -24.15
C GLY A 397 5.77 -16.02 -24.88
N TRP A 398 4.68 -15.28 -25.05
CA TRP A 398 4.73 -13.92 -25.62
C TRP A 398 5.66 -12.99 -24.83
N ALA A 399 5.54 -12.95 -23.50
CA ALA A 399 6.37 -12.09 -22.66
C ALA A 399 7.86 -12.46 -22.76
N LEU A 400 8.19 -13.76 -22.77
CA LEU A 400 9.56 -14.25 -22.96
C LEU A 400 10.15 -13.81 -24.30
N MET A 401 9.40 -13.99 -25.39
CA MET A 401 9.85 -13.57 -26.73
C MET A 401 10.02 -12.04 -26.82
N THR A 402 9.08 -11.28 -26.27
CA THR A 402 9.15 -9.82 -26.29
C THR A 402 10.34 -9.29 -25.48
N VAL A 403 10.62 -9.89 -24.32
CA VAL A 403 11.80 -9.56 -23.51
C VAL A 403 13.10 -9.99 -24.19
N ARG A 404 13.12 -11.15 -24.86
CA ARG A 404 14.27 -11.60 -25.65
C ARG A 404 14.63 -10.55 -26.70
N ASP A 405 13.65 -10.08 -27.45
CA ASP A 405 13.86 -9.11 -28.53
C ASP A 405 14.33 -7.76 -27.95
N HIS A 406 13.76 -7.33 -26.82
CA HIS A 406 14.21 -6.15 -26.07
C HIS A 406 15.67 -6.27 -25.62
N LEU A 407 16.08 -7.44 -25.10
CA LEU A 407 17.44 -7.68 -24.62
C LEU A 407 18.47 -7.84 -25.74
N ALA A 408 18.03 -8.27 -26.93
CA ALA A 408 18.86 -8.36 -28.12
C ALA A 408 19.12 -6.99 -28.80
N GLY A 409 18.44 -5.92 -28.35
CA GLY A 409 18.52 -4.60 -28.97
C GLY A 409 17.69 -4.46 -30.24
N SER A 410 16.79 -5.40 -30.52
CA SER A 410 15.86 -5.35 -31.65
C SER A 410 14.74 -4.35 -31.35
N GLN A 411 14.39 -3.48 -32.31
CA GLN A 411 13.23 -2.59 -32.15
C GLN A 411 11.95 -3.42 -31.99
N MET A 412 11.12 -3.08 -31.00
CA MET A 412 9.83 -3.76 -30.76
C MET A 412 8.94 -3.64 -31.99
N SER A 413 8.63 -4.75 -32.66
CA SER A 413 7.56 -4.81 -33.66
C SER A 413 6.20 -4.87 -32.94
N ALA A 414 5.34 -3.89 -33.21
CA ALA A 414 4.00 -3.73 -32.63
C ALA A 414 3.02 -4.88 -32.99
#